data_AF-A0A0S8D6G4-F1
#
_entry.id   AF-A0A0S8D6G4-F1
#
_cell.length_a   1.000
_cell.length_b   1.000
_cell.length_c   1.000
_cell.angle_alpha   90.00
_cell.angle_beta   90.00
_cell.angle_gamma   90.00
#
_symmetry.space_group_name_H-M   'P 1'
#
loop_
_entity.id
_entity.type
_entity.pdbx_description
1 polymer ?
#
loop_
_entity_poly.entity_id
_entity_poly.type
_entity_poly.pdbx_seq_one_letter_code
_entity_poly.pdbx_strand_id
1 'polypeptide(L)'
;STRNPIDFGAAGFSLENEARISILEALLSSTEIDALIYHGHGYGGMELDSPPDWLLKRQRGEEELLRGGLEMMRFHKKPFLIGCHNSHLESATVRNLVQDGIPVFTRLEDIADCLSALHLYYQNADM
;
A
#
# COMPACT_ATOMS: atom_id res chain seq x y z
N SER A 1 -16.63 -3.66 0.87
CA SER A 1 -17.27 -2.64 1.73
C SER A 1 -16.91 -1.26 1.21
N THR A 2 -17.81 -0.27 1.20
CA THR A 2 -17.51 1.14 0.83
C THR A 2 -17.26 2.05 2.03
N ARG A 3 -17.42 1.54 3.25
CA ARG A 3 -17.08 2.24 4.50
C ARG A 3 -15.75 1.71 5.03
N ASN A 4 -15.03 2.53 5.79
CA ASN A 4 -13.79 2.12 6.47
C ASN A 4 -14.02 0.87 7.35
N PRO A 5 -13.28 -0.25 7.15
CA PRO A 5 -12.26 -0.49 6.10
C PRO A 5 -12.87 -0.70 4.70
N ILE A 6 -12.35 0.04 3.72
CA ILE A 6 -12.76 -0.09 2.31
C ILE A 6 -12.19 -1.39 1.77
N ASP A 7 -13.07 -2.27 1.31
CA ASP A 7 -12.70 -3.61 0.84
C ASP A 7 -13.04 -3.74 -0.65
N PHE A 8 -11.99 -3.86 -1.46
CA PHE A 8 -12.04 -4.07 -2.91
C PHE A 8 -12.31 -5.52 -3.30
N GLY A 9 -12.21 -6.47 -2.36
CA GLY A 9 -12.38 -7.90 -2.63
C GLY A 9 -13.77 -8.24 -3.18
N ALA A 10 -14.80 -7.48 -2.80
CA ALA A 10 -16.15 -7.63 -3.35
C ALA A 10 -16.27 -7.21 -4.83
N ALA A 11 -15.38 -6.33 -5.33
CA ALA A 11 -15.29 -6.00 -6.75
C ALA A 11 -14.51 -7.07 -7.54
N GLY A 12 -13.93 -8.07 -6.87
CA GLY A 12 -13.02 -9.03 -7.49
C GLY A 12 -11.84 -8.34 -8.16
N PHE A 13 -11.02 -9.10 -8.88
CA PHE A 13 -9.89 -8.59 -9.65
C PHE A 13 -10.27 -7.63 -10.81
N SER A 14 -11.49 -7.07 -10.83
CA SER A 14 -12.04 -6.25 -11.92
C SER A 14 -11.72 -4.76 -11.81
N LEU A 15 -11.29 -4.27 -10.64
CA LEU A 15 -10.95 -2.85 -10.52
C LEU A 15 -9.61 -2.59 -11.23
N GLU A 16 -9.67 -1.81 -12.32
CA GLU A 16 -8.51 -1.33 -13.05
C GLU A 16 -7.59 -0.50 -12.15
N ASN A 17 -6.30 -0.44 -12.48
CA ASN A 17 -5.31 0.26 -11.66
C ASN A 17 -5.61 1.75 -11.56
N GLU A 18 -6.08 2.35 -12.65
CA GLU A 18 -6.48 3.76 -12.75
C GLU A 18 -7.60 4.08 -11.75
N ALA A 19 -8.55 3.16 -11.58
CA ALA A 19 -9.62 3.30 -10.60
C ALA A 19 -9.07 3.19 -9.16
N ARG A 20 -8.12 2.28 -8.90
CA ARG A 20 -7.46 2.17 -7.59
C ARG A 20 -6.69 3.44 -7.25
N ILE A 21 -5.90 3.96 -8.19
CA ILE A 21 -5.16 5.24 -8.06
C ILE A 21 -6.13 6.38 -7.75
N SER A 22 -7.25 6.47 -8.48
CA SER A 22 -8.25 7.51 -8.26
C SER A 22 -8.88 7.43 -6.86
N ILE A 23 -9.08 6.21 -6.33
CA ILE A 23 -9.59 6.01 -4.96
C ILE A 23 -8.54 6.43 -3.93
N LEU A 24 -7.25 6.07 -4.13
CA LEU A 24 -6.18 6.51 -3.24
C LEU A 24 -6.09 8.02 -3.15
N GLU A 25 -6.15 8.69 -4.30
CA GLU A 25 -6.13 10.16 -4.39
C GLU A 25 -7.34 10.79 -3.69
N ALA A 26 -8.54 10.26 -3.90
CA ALA A 26 -9.75 10.73 -3.23
C ALA A 26 -9.68 10.58 -1.70
N LEU A 27 -9.09 9.48 -1.22
CA LEU A 27 -8.90 9.25 0.22
C LEU A 27 -7.84 10.19 0.80
N LEU A 28 -6.66 10.28 0.19
CA LEU A 28 -5.57 11.11 0.68
C LEU A 28 -5.89 12.61 0.62
N SER A 29 -6.70 13.06 -0.35
CA SER A 29 -7.17 14.44 -0.40
C SER A 29 -8.27 14.77 0.64
N SER A 30 -8.98 13.77 1.17
CA SER A 30 -10.09 13.97 2.12
C SER A 30 -9.63 14.48 3.47
N THR A 31 -10.24 15.55 3.98
CA THR A 31 -9.98 16.07 5.34
C THR A 31 -10.50 15.18 6.46
N GLU A 32 -11.21 14.09 6.15
CA GLU A 32 -11.77 13.16 7.14
C GLU A 32 -10.80 12.08 7.61
N ILE A 33 -9.66 11.90 6.93
CA ILE A 33 -8.63 10.94 7.32
C ILE A 33 -7.28 11.61 7.47
N ASP A 34 -6.53 11.17 8.48
CA ASP A 34 -5.17 11.65 8.77
C ASP A 34 -4.09 10.73 8.20
N ALA A 35 -4.41 9.47 7.96
CA ALA A 35 -3.49 8.46 7.41
C ALA A 35 -4.25 7.40 6.61
N LEU A 36 -3.54 6.71 5.70
CA LEU A 36 -4.08 5.62 4.90
C LEU A 36 -3.20 4.37 5.02
N ILE A 37 -3.83 3.24 5.34
CA ILE A 37 -3.21 1.92 5.27
C ILE A 37 -3.71 1.24 4.01
N TYR A 38 -2.79 0.83 3.15
CA TYR A 38 -3.10 0.03 1.97
C TYR A 38 -2.66 -1.41 2.16
N HIS A 39 -3.59 -2.36 2.10
CA HIS A 39 -3.32 -3.76 2.37
C HIS A 39 -3.92 -4.70 1.32
N GLY A 40 -3.41 -5.93 1.24
CA GLY A 40 -3.96 -7.00 0.38
C GLY A 40 -3.27 -7.16 -0.98
N HIS A 41 -2.09 -6.58 -1.15
CA HIS A 41 -1.24 -6.72 -2.34
C HIS A 41 -0.01 -7.57 -2.07
N GLY A 42 0.83 -7.81 -3.08
CA GLY A 42 2.01 -8.64 -2.97
C GLY A 42 1.65 -10.10 -3.20
N TYR A 43 1.15 -10.42 -4.39
CA TYR A 43 0.80 -11.79 -4.76
C TYR A 43 1.98 -12.74 -4.43
N GLY A 44 1.67 -13.79 -3.69
CA GLY A 44 2.64 -14.82 -3.29
C GLY A 44 2.77 -15.86 -4.39
N GLY A 45 3.97 -16.35 -4.61
CA GLY A 45 4.26 -17.28 -5.69
C GLY A 45 5.57 -16.93 -6.36
N MET A 46 6.46 -17.92 -6.38
CA MET A 46 7.89 -17.81 -6.66
C MET A 46 8.26 -16.96 -7.88
N GLU A 47 9.44 -16.37 -7.80
CA GLU A 47 10.31 -16.13 -8.96
C GLU A 47 10.51 -17.47 -9.68
N LEU A 48 9.59 -17.79 -10.58
CA LEU A 48 9.85 -18.77 -11.62
C LEU A 48 11.01 -18.22 -12.44
N ASP A 49 11.93 -19.07 -12.90
CA ASP A 49 12.96 -18.66 -13.87
C ASP A 49 12.33 -17.99 -15.11
N SER A 50 11.06 -18.29 -15.38
CA SER A 50 10.22 -17.63 -16.36
C SER A 50 8.77 -17.49 -15.83
N PRO A 51 8.42 -16.37 -15.17
CA PRO A 51 7.06 -16.15 -14.71
C PRO A 51 6.14 -15.82 -15.90
N PRO A 52 4.86 -16.23 -15.86
CA PRO A 52 3.94 -15.94 -16.95
C PRO A 52 3.67 -14.43 -17.06
N ASP A 53 3.46 -13.92 -18.28
CA ASP A 53 3.29 -12.48 -18.56
C ASP A 53 2.20 -11.81 -17.73
N TRP A 54 1.10 -12.52 -17.47
CA TRP A 54 0.00 -11.98 -16.66
C TRP A 54 0.44 -11.70 -15.22
N LEU A 55 1.36 -12.49 -14.66
CA LEU A 55 1.89 -12.30 -13.31
C LEU A 55 2.83 -11.10 -13.30
N LEU A 56 3.71 -10.98 -14.29
CA LEU A 56 4.60 -9.82 -14.44
C LEU A 56 3.81 -8.52 -14.62
N LYS A 57 2.75 -8.53 -15.44
CA LYS A 57 1.88 -7.36 -15.64
C LYS A 57 1.18 -6.98 -14.33
N ARG A 58 0.70 -7.96 -13.58
CA ARG A 58 0.07 -7.74 -12.28
C ARG A 58 1.07 -7.15 -11.28
N GLN A 59 2.26 -7.72 -11.14
CA GLN A 59 3.30 -7.24 -10.24
C GLN A 59 3.69 -5.79 -10.55
N ARG A 60 3.92 -5.47 -11.84
CA ARG A 60 4.19 -4.08 -12.26
C ARG A 60 3.05 -3.13 -11.90
N GLY A 61 1.81 -3.56 -12.12
CA GLY A 61 0.64 -2.78 -11.75
C GLY A 61 0.49 -2.56 -10.24
N GLU A 62 0.80 -3.57 -9.43
CA GLU A 62 0.83 -3.43 -7.97
C GLU A 62 1.94 -2.46 -7.53
N GLU A 63 3.14 -2.57 -8.11
CA GLU A 63 4.26 -1.67 -7.80
C GLU A 63 4.00 -0.22 -8.22
N GLU A 64 3.46 0.01 -9.41
CA GLU A 64 3.08 1.34 -9.91
C GLU A 64 2.07 2.00 -8.98
N LEU A 65 1.02 1.27 -8.57
CA LEU A 65 0.02 1.74 -7.64
C LEU A 65 0.60 2.12 -6.28
N LEU A 66 1.46 1.26 -5.72
CA LEU A 66 2.05 1.47 -4.40
C LEU A 66 3.03 2.65 -4.40
N ARG A 67 3.81 2.81 -5.46
CA ARG A 67 4.71 3.96 -5.64
C ARG A 67 3.93 5.25 -5.86
N GLY A 68 2.87 5.21 -6.67
CA GLY A 68 1.96 6.35 -6.85
C GLY A 68 1.34 6.79 -5.52
N GLY A 69 0.93 5.86 -4.67
CA GLY A 69 0.45 6.16 -3.31
C GLY A 69 1.49 6.88 -2.44
N LEU A 70 2.77 6.54 -2.55
CA LEU A 70 3.85 7.23 -1.84
C LEU A 70 4.13 8.64 -2.40
N GLU A 71 3.94 8.87 -3.69
CA GLU A 71 4.00 10.22 -4.26
C GLU A 71 2.84 11.08 -3.75
N MET A 72 1.63 10.52 -3.74
CA MET A 72 0.43 11.17 -3.18
C MET A 72 0.60 11.49 -1.69
N MET A 73 1.21 10.59 -0.92
CA MET A 73 1.59 10.81 0.49
C MET A 73 2.38 12.11 0.65
N ARG A 74 3.39 12.32 -0.20
CA ARG A 74 4.23 13.53 -0.16
C ARG A 74 3.43 14.78 -0.52
N PHE A 75 2.55 14.67 -1.52
CA PHE A 75 1.74 15.78 -2.00
C PHE A 75 0.70 16.21 -0.95
N HIS A 76 -0.08 15.27 -0.41
CA HIS A 76 -1.15 15.53 0.57
C HIS A 76 -0.65 15.64 2.01
N LYS A 77 0.64 15.35 2.25
CA LYS A 77 1.28 15.37 3.58
C LYS A 77 0.57 14.48 4.61
N LYS A 78 0.08 13.31 4.18
CA LYS A 78 -0.57 12.32 5.04
C LYS A 78 0.14 10.99 4.95
N PRO A 79 0.43 10.30 6.06
CA PRO A 79 1.08 8.99 6.03
C PRO A 79 0.33 7.97 5.16
N PHE A 80 1.10 7.26 4.34
CA PHE A 80 0.64 6.13 3.53
C PHE A 80 1.49 4.91 3.91
N LEU A 81 0.87 3.91 4.52
CA LEU A 81 1.55 2.70 4.99
C LEU A 81 1.10 1.49 4.19
N ILE A 82 2.05 0.63 3.83
CA ILE A 82 1.80 -0.56 3.01
C ILE A 82 1.84 -1.80 3.89
N GLY A 83 0.71 -2.52 3.94
CA GLY A 83 0.59 -3.81 4.62
C GLY A 83 0.55 -4.97 3.62
N CYS A 84 1.32 -6.02 3.86
CA CYS A 84 1.31 -7.23 3.03
C CYS A 84 1.47 -8.48 3.89
N HIS A 85 0.62 -9.49 3.71
CA HIS A 85 0.79 -10.76 4.44
C HIS A 85 2.08 -11.49 4.07
N ASN A 86 2.55 -11.33 2.83
CA ASN A 86 3.75 -12.00 2.32
C ASN A 86 5.02 -11.20 2.65
N SER A 87 6.09 -11.91 2.99
CA SER A 87 7.41 -11.32 3.14
C SER A 87 8.09 -11.06 1.79
N HIS A 88 9.24 -10.35 1.83
CA HIS A 88 10.08 -10.12 0.66
C HIS A 88 10.64 -11.41 0.03
N LEU A 89 10.63 -12.53 0.77
CA LEU A 89 11.03 -13.84 0.24
C LEU A 89 9.88 -14.50 -0.55
N GLU A 90 8.64 -14.15 -0.24
CA GLU A 90 7.44 -14.80 -0.77
C GLU A 90 6.79 -14.02 -1.93
N SER A 91 7.05 -12.70 -2.01
CA SER A 91 6.52 -11.82 -3.04
C SER A 91 7.61 -10.96 -3.68
N ALA A 92 7.72 -11.06 -5.02
CA ALA A 92 8.64 -10.23 -5.80
C ALA A 92 8.31 -8.73 -5.67
N THR A 93 7.02 -8.37 -5.64
CA THR A 93 6.58 -6.98 -5.42
C THR A 93 7.09 -6.44 -4.08
N VAL A 94 6.91 -7.20 -3.00
CA VAL A 94 7.40 -6.79 -1.67
C VAL A 94 8.93 -6.67 -1.68
N ARG A 95 9.62 -7.61 -2.32
CA ARG A 95 11.08 -7.58 -2.47
C ARG A 95 11.57 -6.31 -3.17
N ASN A 96 10.97 -5.99 -4.31
CA ASN A 96 11.35 -4.82 -5.12
C ASN A 96 11.12 -3.51 -4.33
N LEU A 97 9.99 -3.41 -3.62
CA LEU A 97 9.72 -2.25 -2.77
C LEU A 97 10.75 -2.12 -1.64
N VAL A 98 11.05 -3.22 -0.95
CA VAL A 98 12.04 -3.22 0.14
C VAL A 98 13.44 -2.87 -0.37
N GLN A 99 13.83 -3.37 -1.55
CA GLN A 99 15.11 -3.03 -2.20
C GLN A 99 15.22 -1.53 -2.51
N ASP A 100 14.11 -0.88 -2.81
CA ASP A 100 14.04 0.57 -3.04
C ASP A 100 13.92 1.39 -1.74
N GLY A 101 14.05 0.75 -0.57
CA GLY A 101 13.93 1.39 0.73
C GLY A 101 12.50 1.76 1.12
N ILE A 102 11.49 1.18 0.45
CA ILE A 102 10.08 1.38 0.77
C ILE A 102 9.67 0.35 1.84
N PRO A 103 9.23 0.79 3.03
CA PRO A 103 8.81 -0.14 4.07
C PRO A 103 7.47 -0.79 3.72
N VAL A 104 7.43 -2.12 3.86
CA VAL A 104 6.21 -2.93 3.78
C VAL A 104 6.07 -3.72 5.07
N PHE A 105 4.96 -3.54 5.76
CA PHE A 105 4.70 -4.14 7.06
C PHE A 105 3.98 -5.49 6.87
N THR A 106 4.48 -6.53 7.53
CA THR A 106 3.88 -7.88 7.46
C THR A 106 2.86 -8.15 8.56
N ARG A 107 2.84 -7.29 9.58
CA ARG A 107 1.99 -7.42 10.77
C ARG A 107 1.18 -6.15 10.97
N LEU A 108 -0.08 -6.32 11.36
CA LEU A 108 -0.95 -5.19 11.66
C LEU A 108 -0.48 -4.44 12.92
N GLU A 109 0.08 -5.17 13.88
CA GLU A 109 0.66 -4.58 15.10
C GLU A 109 1.76 -3.56 14.77
N ASP A 110 2.67 -3.88 13.84
CA ASP A 110 3.76 -2.98 13.45
C ASP A 110 3.23 -1.70 12.76
N ILE A 111 2.15 -1.82 11.98
CA ILE A 111 1.46 -0.68 11.37
C ILE A 111 0.83 0.20 12.46
N ALA A 112 0.18 -0.41 13.44
CA ALA A 112 -0.45 0.30 14.54
C ALA A 112 0.58 1.06 15.39
N ASP A 113 1.70 0.41 15.72
CA ASP A 113 2.81 1.03 16.45
C ASP A 113 3.42 2.19 15.65
N CYS A 114 3.61 2.03 14.34
CA CYS A 114 4.09 3.11 13.47
C CYS A 114 3.14 4.30 13.44
N LEU A 115 1.83 4.08 13.29
CA LEU A 115 0.83 5.14 13.32
C LEU A 115 0.78 5.85 14.69
N SER A 116 0.88 5.09 15.78
CA SER A 116 0.94 5.66 17.13
C SER A 116 2.17 6.56 17.29
N ALA A 117 3.34 6.11 16.84
CA ALA A 117 4.57 6.89 16.88
C ALA A 117 4.48 8.15 16.02
N LEU A 118 3.90 8.07 14.82
CA LEU A 118 3.68 9.24 13.97
C LEU A 118 2.74 10.24 14.63
N HIS A 119 1.64 9.78 15.21
CA HIS A 119 0.69 10.63 15.91
C HIS A 119 1.36 11.39 17.07
N LEU A 120 2.11 10.67 17.92
CA LEU A 120 2.86 11.27 19.03
C LEU A 120 3.93 12.25 18.55
N TYR A 121 4.61 11.95 17.43
CA TYR A 121 5.60 12.84 16.85
C TYR A 121 4.97 14.16 16.40
N TYR A 122 3.87 14.11 15.65
CA TYR A 122 3.20 15.32 15.17
C TYR A 122 2.55 16.13 16.30
N GLN A 123 1.97 15.48 17.30
CA GLN A 123 1.47 16.18 18.49
C GLN A 123 2.56 16.98 19.22
N ASN A 124 3.78 16.44 19.28
CA ASN A 124 4.91 17.13 19.92
C ASN A 124 5.59 18.16 19.02
N ALA A 125 5.45 18.05 17.70
CA ALA A 125 6.02 18.99 16.73
C ALA A 125 5.18 20.28 16.59
N ASP A 126 3.89 20.23 16.94
CA ASP A 126 2.96 21.37 16.93
C ASP A 126 2.93 22.16 18.27
N MET A 127 3.76 21.78 19.26
CA MET A 127 4.02 22.53 20.50
C MET A 127 5.28 23.39 20.39
#